data_AF-A0A1Y2QFC4-F1
#
_entry.id   AF-A0A1Y2QFC4-F1
#
_cell.length_a   1.000
_cell.length_b   1.000
_cell.length_c   1.000
_cell.angle_alpha   90.00
_cell.angle_beta   90.00
_cell.angle_gamma   90.00
#
_symmetry.space_group_name_H-M   'P 1'
#
loop_
_entity.id
_entity.type
_entity.pdbx_description
1 polymer ?
#
loop_
_entity_poly.entity_id
_entity_poly.type
_entity_poly.pdbx_seq_one_letter_code
_entity_poly.pdbx_strand_id
1 'polypeptide(L)'
;MKQQTLAMAADQGDGYEQYRKLTKRDTFLATMEQIVPWQELCSVIEPHYPKAGNGRPPIGLERMLRMYFVQHWFNLADEACEEALLDSTALRRF
;
A
#
# COMPACT_ATOMS: atom_id res chain seq x y z
N MET A 1 24.82 2.39 -22.00
CA MET A 1 25.08 2.21 -20.55
C MET A 1 24.07 3.06 -19.80
N LYS A 2 23.09 2.46 -19.13
CA LYS A 2 22.16 3.20 -18.26
C LYS A 2 22.90 3.50 -16.95
N GLN A 3 23.23 4.76 -16.70
CA GLN A 3 23.73 5.19 -15.40
C GLN A 3 22.61 4.99 -14.38
N GLN A 4 22.78 4.02 -13.48
CA GLN A 4 21.97 3.93 -12.27
C GLN A 4 22.56 4.92 -11.27
N THR A 5 21.79 5.94 -10.92
CA THR A 5 22.13 6.90 -9.87
C THR A 5 22.08 6.21 -8.50
N LEU A 6 23.01 6.55 -7.61
CA LEU A 6 23.15 6.00 -6.25
C LEU A 6 21.83 6.02 -5.44
N ALA A 7 20.96 7.00 -5.73
CA ALA A 7 19.64 7.12 -5.12
C ALA A 7 18.67 5.97 -5.47
N MET A 8 18.79 5.37 -6.66
CA MET A 8 17.95 4.23 -7.06
C MET A 8 18.37 2.92 -6.36
N ALA A 9 19.64 2.82 -5.96
CA ALA A 9 20.17 1.66 -5.22
C ALA A 9 19.86 1.72 -3.72
N ALA A 10 19.62 2.92 -3.16
CA ALA A 10 19.25 3.09 -1.75
C ALA A 10 17.76 2.84 -1.47
N ASP A 11 16.89 3.01 -2.48
CA ASP A 11 15.44 2.73 -2.37
C ASP A 11 15.12 1.22 -2.48
N GLN A 12 16.03 0.46 -3.10
CA GLN A 12 16.09 -0.99 -2.93
C GLN A 12 16.73 -1.25 -1.57
N GLY A 13 15.91 -1.43 -0.53
CA GLY A 13 16.36 -1.68 0.84
C GLY A 13 17.20 -2.95 1.08
N ASP A 14 17.89 -3.48 0.07
CA ASP A 14 18.53 -4.79 0.02
C ASP A 14 19.70 -4.98 1.00
N GLY A 15 20.28 -3.91 1.55
CA GLY A 15 21.42 -4.03 2.48
C GLY A 15 21.05 -4.62 3.84
N TYR A 16 20.09 -4.00 4.53
CA TYR A 16 19.70 -4.35 5.90
C TYR A 16 18.27 -4.89 6.02
N GLU A 17 17.39 -4.70 5.03
CA GLU A 17 16.04 -5.27 5.07
C GLU A 17 16.06 -6.80 4.99
N GLN A 18 17.06 -7.39 4.33
CA GLN A 18 17.24 -8.85 4.30
C GLN A 18 17.45 -9.47 5.70
N TYR A 19 17.96 -8.69 6.66
CA TYR A 19 18.17 -9.10 8.05
C TYR A 19 17.07 -8.60 9.00
N ARG A 20 16.09 -7.88 8.47
CA ARG A 20 15.00 -7.31 9.28
C ARG A 20 14.09 -8.44 9.76
N LYS A 21 13.86 -8.49 11.06
CA LYS A 21 12.85 -9.39 11.64
C LYS A 21 11.46 -8.96 11.17
N LEU A 22 10.69 -9.93 10.70
CA LEU A 22 9.28 -9.74 10.34
C LEU A 22 8.53 -9.21 11.56
N THR A 23 7.90 -8.04 11.43
CA THR A 23 7.10 -7.46 12.51
C THR A 23 5.73 -8.14 12.55
N LYS A 24 5.01 -8.03 13.67
CA LYS A 24 3.62 -8.47 13.76
C LYS A 24 2.73 -7.83 12.69
N ARG A 25 3.02 -6.57 12.34
CA ARG A 25 2.33 -5.85 11.27
C ARG A 25 2.60 -6.47 9.91
N ASP A 26 3.86 -6.78 9.60
CA ASP A 26 4.24 -7.46 8.35
C ASP A 26 3.52 -8.80 8.22
N THR A 27 3.52 -9.64 9.27
CA THR A 27 2.81 -10.93 9.27
C THR A 27 1.30 -10.76 9.08
N PHE A 28 0.70 -9.79 9.76
CA PHE A 28 -0.73 -9.52 9.65
C PHE A 28 -1.11 -9.11 8.23
N LEU A 29 -0.41 -8.13 7.65
CA LEU A 29 -0.66 -7.65 6.30
C LEU A 29 -0.44 -8.75 5.25
N ALA A 30 0.60 -9.56 5.39
CA ALA A 30 0.83 -10.71 4.51
C ALA A 30 -0.30 -11.75 4.60
N THR A 31 -0.87 -11.96 5.79
CA THR A 31 -2.03 -12.84 5.97
C THR A 31 -3.26 -12.23 5.30
N MET A 32 -3.51 -10.94 5.51
CA MET A 32 -4.65 -10.24 4.90
C MET A 32 -4.57 -10.24 3.38
N GLU A 33 -3.38 -10.11 2.81
CA GLU A 33 -3.17 -10.18 1.36
C GLU A 33 -3.66 -11.51 0.77
N GLN A 34 -3.55 -12.61 1.53
CA GLN A 34 -3.96 -13.94 1.09
C GLN A 34 -5.43 -14.25 1.33
N ILE A 35 -6.01 -13.76 2.44
CA ILE A 35 -7.37 -14.15 2.84
C ILE A 35 -8.45 -13.19 2.32
N VAL A 36 -8.09 -11.94 2.01
CA VAL A 36 -9.06 -10.96 1.49
C VAL A 36 -9.24 -11.18 -0.01
N PRO A 37 -10.48 -11.34 -0.51
CA PRO A 37 -10.75 -11.55 -1.93
C PRO A 37 -10.68 -10.21 -2.69
N TRP A 38 -9.48 -9.67 -2.88
CA TRP A 38 -9.26 -8.34 -3.45
C TRP A 38 -9.86 -8.16 -4.84
N GLN A 39 -9.73 -9.18 -5.70
CA GLN A 39 -10.21 -9.12 -7.07
C GLN A 39 -11.73 -9.04 -7.12
N GLU A 40 -12.41 -9.88 -6.34
CA GLU A 40 -13.87 -9.90 -6.24
C GLU A 40 -14.40 -8.59 -5.64
N LEU A 41 -13.75 -8.08 -4.58
CA LEU A 41 -14.11 -6.80 -4.00
C LEU A 41 -13.94 -5.66 -4.99
N CYS A 42 -12.80 -5.61 -5.70
CA CYS A 42 -12.57 -4.61 -6.74
C CYS A 42 -13.64 -4.71 -7.85
N SER A 43 -13.99 -5.92 -8.30
CA SER A 43 -15.00 -6.12 -9.34
C SER A 43 -16.38 -5.56 -8.96
N VAL A 44 -16.77 -5.67 -7.68
CA VAL A 44 -18.04 -5.13 -7.20
C VAL A 44 -17.99 -3.59 -7.05
N ILE A 45 -16.83 -3.03 -6.75
CA ILE A 45 -16.67 -1.57 -6.53
C ILE A 45 -16.41 -0.81 -7.84
N GLU A 46 -15.72 -1.43 -8.80
CA GLU A 46 -15.29 -0.82 -10.06
C GLU A 46 -16.39 -0.03 -10.81
N PRO A 47 -17.65 -0.52 -10.93
CA PRO A 47 -18.71 0.22 -11.60
C PRO A 47 -19.04 1.57 -10.94
N HIS A 48 -18.77 1.71 -9.64
CA HIS A 48 -19.05 2.88 -8.82
C HIS A 48 -17.83 3.76 -8.59
N TYR A 49 -16.63 3.28 -8.90
CA TYR A 49 -15.40 4.00 -8.63
C TYR A 49 -15.24 5.20 -9.59
N PRO A 50 -14.79 6.37 -9.10
CA PRO A 50 -14.61 7.54 -9.96
C PRO A 50 -13.71 7.22 -11.16
N LYS A 51 -14.14 7.67 -12.34
CA LYS A 51 -13.34 7.61 -13.57
C LYS A 51 -12.62 8.93 -13.77
N ALA A 52 -11.46 8.88 -14.42
CA ALA A 52 -10.71 10.09 -14.74
C ALA A 52 -11.58 11.04 -15.58
N GLY A 53 -11.67 12.29 -15.14
CA GLY A 53 -12.29 13.41 -15.86
C GLY A 53 -11.27 14.54 -16.05
N ASN A 54 -11.74 15.78 -16.08
CA ASN A 54 -10.86 16.97 -16.25
C ASN A 54 -10.12 17.41 -14.97
N GLY A 55 -10.22 16.66 -13.87
CA GLY A 55 -9.63 16.98 -12.57
C GLY A 55 -8.43 16.10 -12.21
N ARG A 56 -7.98 16.17 -10.96
CA ARG A 56 -6.97 15.25 -10.43
C ARG A 56 -7.47 13.80 -10.63
N PRO A 57 -6.69 12.92 -11.27
CA PRO A 57 -7.11 11.54 -11.44
C PRO A 57 -7.30 10.89 -10.07
N PRO A 58 -8.35 10.06 -9.91
CA PRO A 58 -8.51 9.27 -8.70
C PRO A 58 -7.31 8.33 -8.52
N ILE A 59 -7.03 7.96 -7.27
CA ILE A 59 -6.05 6.92 -6.96
C ILE A 59 -6.56 5.59 -7.57
N GLY A 60 -5.67 4.64 -7.87
CA GLY A 60 -6.11 3.33 -8.36
C GLY A 60 -7.05 2.64 -7.36
N LEU A 61 -8.12 2.00 -7.86
CA LEU A 61 -9.18 1.38 -7.05
C LEU A 61 -8.62 0.46 -5.96
N GLU A 62 -7.80 -0.50 -6.35
CA GLU A 62 -7.26 -1.51 -5.42
C GLU A 62 -6.38 -0.87 -4.34
N ARG A 63 -5.58 0.15 -4.70
CA ARG A 63 -4.77 0.91 -3.74
C ARG A 63 -5.66 1.66 -2.74
N MET A 64 -6.70 2.34 -3.23
CA MET A 64 -7.64 3.05 -2.35
C MET A 64 -8.38 2.07 -1.43
N LEU A 65 -8.78 0.92 -1.96
CA LEU A 65 -9.41 -0.13 -1.17
C LEU A 65 -8.48 -0.64 -0.05
N ARG A 66 -7.21 -0.94 -0.36
CA ARG A 66 -6.22 -1.33 0.66
C ARG A 66 -6.04 -0.24 1.73
N MET A 67 -6.04 1.04 1.36
CA MET A 67 -5.99 2.15 2.32
C MET A 67 -7.18 2.13 3.29
N TYR A 68 -8.41 1.93 2.79
CA TYR A 68 -9.59 1.79 3.66
C TYR A 68 -9.50 0.60 4.61
N PHE A 69 -8.98 -0.54 4.14
CA PHE A 69 -8.77 -1.70 5.01
C PHE A 69 -7.70 -1.45 6.08
N VAL A 70 -6.59 -0.80 5.72
CA VAL A 70 -5.55 -0.36 6.67
C VAL A 70 -6.14 0.58 7.73
N GLN A 71 -6.93 1.56 7.31
CA GLN A 71 -7.65 2.44 8.24
C GLN A 71 -8.51 1.65 9.22
N HIS A 72 -9.29 0.69 8.70
CA HIS A 72 -10.18 -0.12 9.52
C HIS A 72 -9.43 -1.03 10.50
N TRP A 73 -8.41 -1.78 10.05
CA TRP A 73 -7.68 -2.73 10.89
C TRP A 73 -6.83 -2.07 11.97
N PHE A 74 -6.28 -0.90 11.69
CA PHE A 74 -5.43 -0.17 12.63
C PHE A 74 -6.15 0.99 13.31
N ASN A 75 -7.47 1.15 13.09
CA ASN A 75 -8.30 2.20 13.65
C ASN A 75 -7.72 3.61 13.40
N LEU A 76 -7.36 3.88 12.15
CA LEU A 76 -6.76 5.14 11.72
C LEU A 76 -7.82 6.04 11.08
N ALA A 77 -7.78 7.33 11.43
CA ALA A 77 -8.45 8.37 10.66
C ALA A 77 -7.73 8.62 9.32
N ASP A 78 -8.34 9.40 8.42
CA ASP A 78 -7.78 9.70 7.10
C ASP A 78 -6.35 10.26 7.17
N GLU A 79 -6.13 11.30 7.97
CA GLU A 79 -4.83 11.93 8.14
C GLU A 79 -3.80 10.97 8.76
N ALA A 80 -4.20 10.22 9.80
CA ALA A 80 -3.34 9.23 10.44
C ALA A 80 -2.97 8.08 9.50
N CYS A 81 -3.82 7.73 8.53
CA CYS A 81 -3.49 6.74 7.52
C CYS A 81 -2.45 7.25 6.54
N GLU A 82 -2.55 8.50 6.11
CA GLU A 82 -1.55 9.13 5.25
C GLU A 82 -0.19 9.15 5.94
N GLU A 83 -0.13 9.61 7.19
CA GLU A 83 1.09 9.58 8.00
C GLU A 83 1.65 8.16 8.17
N ALA A 84 0.80 7.18 8.46
CA ALA A 84 1.23 5.79 8.64
C ALA A 84 1.81 5.17 7.35
N LEU A 85 1.31 5.55 6.17
CA LEU A 85 1.86 5.12 4.88
C LEU A 85 3.21 5.79 4.55
N LEU A 86 3.41 7.02 5.03
CA LEU A 86 4.69 7.73 4.92
C LEU A 86 5.71 7.13 5.89
N ASP A 87 5.34 6.80 7.12
CA ASP A 87 6.29 6.36 8.14
C ASP A 87 6.56 4.85 8.15
N SER A 88 5.63 4.04 7.65
CA SER A 88 5.74 2.57 7.70
C SER A 88 6.00 1.96 6.33
N THR A 89 7.21 1.44 6.12
CA THR A 89 7.54 0.63 4.93
C THR A 89 6.60 -0.56 4.75
N ALA A 90 6.09 -1.14 5.84
CA ALA A 90 5.16 -2.26 5.81
C ALA A 90 3.82 -1.85 5.18
N LEU A 91 3.24 -0.74 5.65
CA LEU A 91 1.97 -0.23 5.13
C LEU A 91 2.12 0.34 3.72
N ARG A 92 3.26 0.94 3.40
CA ARG A 92 3.54 1.48 2.06
C ARG A 92 3.64 0.39 0.99
N ARG A 93 4.14 -0.78 1.36
CA ARG A 93 4.32 -1.94 0.45
C ARG A 93 3.07 -2.81 0.33
N PHE A 94 2.16 -2.71 1.30
CA PHE A 94 0.88 -3.40 1.29
C PHE A 94 -0.08 -2.71 0.32
#